data_AF-A0A6B2GBG8-F1
#
_entry.id   AF-A0A6B2GBG8-F1
#
_cell.length_a   1.000
_cell.length_b   1.000
_cell.length_c   1.000
_cell.angle_alpha   90.00
_cell.angle_beta   90.00
_cell.angle_gamma   90.00
#
_symmetry.space_group_name_H-M   'P 1'
#
loop_
_entity.id
_entity.type
_entity.pdbx_description
1 polymer ?
#
loop_
_entity_poly.entity_id
_entity_poly.type
_entity_poly.pdbx_seq_one_letter_code
_entity_poly.pdbx_strand_id
1 'polypeptide(L)'
;MKKLLFYLFVFLVASTIEAQKYQFTPVKDILASSVKNQGNTGTCWSFATNSFVESEIKRLSGMTIDISEMYFVRNTYNLKAWNYVMRQGTAQFSEGGLAHDVTNAVREFGIVPRAVFLG
;
A
#
# COMPACT_ATOMS: atom_id res chain seq x y z
N MET A 1 8.95 -5.79 -57.10
CA MET A 1 10.18 -5.92 -56.30
C MET A 1 10.46 -4.71 -55.41
N LYS A 2 10.51 -3.46 -55.92
CA LYS A 2 10.79 -2.25 -55.10
C LYS A 2 9.84 -2.03 -53.91
N LYS A 3 8.52 -2.29 -54.08
CA LYS A 3 7.54 -2.20 -52.99
C LYS A 3 7.77 -3.24 -51.89
N LEU A 4 8.17 -4.47 -52.27
CA LEU A 4 8.47 -5.54 -51.33
C LEU A 4 9.70 -5.22 -50.46
N LEU A 5 10.74 -4.65 -51.09
CA LEU A 5 11.93 -4.15 -50.40
C LEU A 5 11.60 -2.99 -49.44
N PHE A 6 10.69 -2.11 -49.84
CA PHE A 6 10.23 -1.01 -48.96
C PHE A 6 9.47 -1.54 -47.73
N TYR A 7 8.56 -2.51 -47.88
CA TYR A 7 7.85 -3.11 -46.74
C TYR A 7 8.79 -3.90 -45.82
N LEU A 8 9.76 -4.62 -46.38
CA LEU A 8 10.78 -5.33 -45.60
C LEU A 8 11.64 -4.35 -44.79
N PHE A 9 12.00 -3.21 -45.38
CA PHE A 9 12.75 -2.15 -44.71
C PHE A 9 11.97 -1.51 -43.56
N VAL A 10 10.68 -1.19 -43.78
CA VAL A 10 9.81 -0.63 -42.73
C VAL A 10 9.64 -1.61 -41.56
N PHE A 11 9.47 -2.91 -41.84
CA PHE A 11 9.37 -3.94 -40.81
C PHE A 11 10.64 -4.07 -39.97
N LEU A 12 11.82 -4.05 -40.61
CA LEU A 12 13.13 -4.10 -39.94
C LEU A 12 13.37 -2.88 -39.05
N VAL A 13 13.00 -1.68 -39.50
CA VAL A 13 13.11 -0.46 -38.68
C VAL A 13 12.16 -0.53 -37.49
N ALA A 14 10.91 -0.96 -37.70
CA ALA A 14 9.92 -1.08 -36.62
C ALA A 14 10.34 -2.08 -35.52
N SER A 15 11.04 -3.17 -35.88
CA SER A 15 11.56 -4.15 -34.92
C SER A 15 12.70 -3.64 -34.03
N THR A 16 13.28 -2.48 -34.33
CA THR A 16 14.40 -1.89 -33.55
C THR A 16 13.96 -0.75 -32.63
N ILE A 17 12.67 -0.40 -32.62
CA ILE A 17 12.11 0.63 -31.74
C ILE A 17 11.79 -0.03 -30.39
N GLU A 18 12.78 -0.18 -29.52
CA GLU A 18 12.53 -0.42 -28.10
C GLU A 18 12.26 0.91 -27.38
N ALA A 19 11.24 0.94 -26.52
CA ALA A 19 11.05 2.06 -25.60
C ALA A 19 12.24 2.16 -24.64
N GLN A 20 12.63 3.39 -24.27
CA GLN A 20 13.73 3.63 -23.34
C GLN A 20 13.46 2.91 -22.01
N LYS A 21 14.32 1.97 -21.63
CA LYS A 21 14.21 1.25 -20.34
C LYS A 21 14.65 2.19 -19.21
N TYR A 22 13.78 2.39 -18.23
CA TYR A 22 14.14 3.13 -17.02
C TYR A 22 15.19 2.35 -16.24
N GLN A 23 16.31 3.00 -15.92
CA GLN A 23 17.34 2.48 -15.01
C GLN A 23 17.36 3.36 -13.76
N PHE A 24 17.07 2.77 -12.61
CA PHE A 24 17.09 3.44 -11.33
C PHE A 24 18.34 3.04 -10.55
N THR A 25 19.11 4.03 -10.08
CA THR A 25 20.24 3.81 -9.17
C THR A 25 19.83 4.28 -7.78
N PRO A 26 19.76 3.40 -6.77
CA PRO A 26 19.40 3.81 -5.42
C PRO A 26 20.48 4.74 -4.84
N VAL A 27 20.09 5.95 -4.43
CA VAL A 27 20.98 6.89 -3.72
C VAL A 27 21.09 6.51 -2.25
N LYS A 28 19.95 6.12 -1.65
CA LYS A 28 19.85 5.67 -0.27
C LYS A 28 18.67 4.72 -0.16
N ASP A 29 18.90 3.58 0.46
CA ASP A 29 17.88 2.59 0.76
C ASP A 29 17.64 2.55 2.27
N ILE A 30 16.38 2.67 2.68
CA ILE A 30 15.97 2.58 4.08
C ILE A 30 15.14 1.31 4.21
N LEU A 31 15.45 0.51 5.21
CA LEU A 31 14.78 -0.76 5.43
C LEU A 31 13.27 -0.56 5.62
N ALA A 32 12.51 -1.28 4.80
CA ALA A 32 11.08 -1.50 4.95
C ALA A 32 10.82 -2.99 5.19
N SER A 33 9.64 -3.32 5.72
CA SER A 33 9.23 -4.73 5.85
C SER A 33 8.92 -5.34 4.48
N SER A 34 8.60 -6.63 4.46
CA SER A 34 8.21 -7.33 3.23
C SER A 34 7.02 -6.65 2.54
N VAL A 35 7.00 -6.70 1.20
CA VAL A 35 5.88 -6.20 0.40
C VAL A 35 4.60 -6.96 0.77
N LYS A 36 3.54 -6.19 1.03
CA LYS A 36 2.21 -6.71 1.43
C LYS A 36 1.19 -6.50 0.31
N ASN A 37 0.09 -7.25 0.37
CA ASN A 37 -1.01 -7.15 -0.61
C ASN A 37 -2.35 -6.93 0.11
N GLN A 38 -2.99 -5.78 -0.16
CA GLN A 38 -4.30 -5.42 0.40
C GLN A 38 -5.49 -6.15 -0.24
N GLY A 39 -5.23 -6.93 -1.30
CA GLY A 39 -6.26 -7.60 -2.07
C GLY A 39 -7.25 -6.63 -2.69
N ASN A 40 -8.50 -7.06 -2.85
CA ASN A 40 -9.56 -6.23 -3.43
C ASN A 40 -10.26 -5.39 -2.35
N THR A 41 -9.51 -4.49 -1.70
CA THR A 41 -10.03 -3.61 -0.64
C THR A 41 -9.46 -2.20 -0.76
N GLY A 42 -10.17 -1.20 -0.23
CA GLY A 42 -9.77 0.20 -0.11
C GLY A 42 -8.94 0.52 1.13
N THR A 43 -8.11 -0.42 1.59
CA THR A 43 -7.40 -0.34 2.89
C THR A 43 -5.93 0.08 2.78
N CYS A 44 -5.51 0.66 1.65
CA CYS A 44 -4.12 1.11 1.42
C CYS A 44 -3.59 2.02 2.53
N TRP A 45 -4.46 2.83 3.14
CA TRP A 45 -4.14 3.70 4.28
C TRP A 45 -3.65 2.91 5.50
N SER A 46 -4.21 1.72 5.74
CA SER A 46 -3.77 0.83 6.80
C SER A 46 -2.43 0.18 6.46
N PHE A 47 -2.31 -0.39 5.25
CA PHE A 47 -1.09 -1.06 4.81
C PHE A 47 0.13 -0.13 4.71
N ALA A 48 -0.04 1.06 4.14
CA ALA A 48 1.04 2.04 4.01
C ALA A 48 1.51 2.53 5.38
N THR A 49 0.58 2.83 6.29
CA THR A 49 0.93 3.32 7.62
C THR A 49 1.48 2.20 8.50
N ASN A 50 0.99 0.97 8.34
CA ASN A 50 1.54 -0.20 9.02
C ASN A 50 3.00 -0.44 8.64
N SER A 51 3.33 -0.39 7.34
CA SER A 51 4.72 -0.48 6.86
C SER A 51 5.63 0.58 7.48
N PHE A 52 5.13 1.81 7.63
CA PHE A 52 5.84 2.86 8.36
C PHE A 52 6.05 2.51 9.84
N VAL A 53 5.02 2.03 10.54
CA VAL A 53 5.11 1.63 11.95
C VAL A 53 6.12 0.48 12.15
N GLU A 54 6.09 -0.53 11.28
CA GLU A 54 7.05 -1.65 11.31
C GLU A 54 8.49 -1.16 11.09
N SER A 55 8.68 -0.21 10.17
CA SER A 55 9.99 0.41 9.89
C SER A 55 10.49 1.22 11.10
N GLU A 56 9.60 1.96 11.77
CA GLU A 56 9.96 2.71 12.98
C GLU A 56 10.25 1.81 14.18
N ILE A 57 9.51 0.71 14.34
CA ILE A 57 9.84 -0.31 15.35
C ILE A 57 11.22 -0.88 15.06
N LYS A 58 11.52 -1.22 13.81
CA LYS A 58 12.85 -1.70 13.44
C LYS A 58 13.93 -0.66 13.72
N ARG A 59 13.69 0.61 13.41
CA ARG A 59 14.64 1.71 13.64
C ARG A 59 14.91 1.95 15.13
N LEU A 60 13.89 1.86 15.98
CA LEU A 60 13.97 2.20 17.39
C LEU A 60 14.40 1.04 18.29
N SER A 61 13.93 -0.19 18.01
CA SER A 61 14.18 -1.36 18.87
C SER A 61 15.05 -2.43 18.22
N GLY A 62 15.29 -2.36 16.91
CA GLY A 62 15.97 -3.41 16.15
C GLY A 62 15.09 -4.64 15.87
N MET A 63 13.85 -4.67 16.38
CA MET A 63 12.93 -5.80 16.18
C MET A 63 12.28 -5.77 14.80
N THR A 64 12.11 -6.95 14.21
CA THR A 64 11.30 -7.13 13.00
C THR A 64 10.01 -7.84 13.41
N ILE A 65 8.88 -7.20 13.17
CA ILE A 65 7.54 -7.69 13.52
C ILE A 65 6.61 -7.50 12.33
N ASP A 66 5.70 -8.45 12.13
CA ASP A 66 4.62 -8.38 11.14
C ASP A 66 3.32 -8.06 11.89
N ILE A 67 2.82 -6.85 11.70
CA ILE A 67 1.67 -6.30 12.42
C ILE A 67 0.42 -6.46 11.57
N SER A 68 -0.72 -6.72 12.21
CA SER A 68 -1.99 -6.86 11.50
C SER A 68 -2.53 -5.52 11.01
N GLU A 69 -2.51 -5.30 9.69
CA GLU A 69 -3.17 -4.15 9.07
C GLU A 69 -4.68 -4.19 9.29
N MET A 70 -5.26 -5.39 9.30
CA MET A 70 -6.70 -5.59 9.44
C MET A 70 -7.20 -5.33 10.86
N TYR A 71 -6.33 -5.44 11.86
CA TYR A 71 -6.68 -5.05 13.22
C TYR A 71 -6.97 -3.55 13.31
N PHE A 72 -6.19 -2.71 12.62
CA PHE A 72 -6.48 -1.28 12.54
C PHE A 72 -7.77 -1.02 11.79
N VAL A 73 -7.97 -1.66 10.64
CA VAL A 73 -9.20 -1.52 9.84
C VAL A 73 -10.44 -1.86 10.65
N ARG A 74 -10.44 -3.00 11.35
CA ARG A 74 -11.56 -3.46 12.19
C ARG A 74 -11.94 -2.43 13.25
N ASN A 75 -10.95 -1.87 13.94
CA ASN A 75 -11.20 -0.90 15.00
C ASN A 75 -11.66 0.46 14.43
N THR A 76 -11.01 0.94 13.37
CA THR A 76 -11.37 2.20 12.71
C THR A 76 -12.78 2.15 12.12
N TYR A 77 -13.18 1.06 11.45
CA TYR A 77 -14.49 0.98 10.80
C TYR A 77 -15.66 1.08 11.78
N ASN A 78 -15.52 0.54 13.00
CA ASN A 78 -16.52 0.71 14.05
C ASN A 78 -16.68 2.18 14.45
N LEU A 79 -15.56 2.92 14.59
CA LEU A 79 -15.59 4.35 14.88
C LEU A 79 -16.19 5.16 13.72
N LYS A 80 -15.90 4.78 12.47
CA LYS A 80 -16.50 5.43 11.29
C LYS A 80 -18.00 5.18 11.20
N ALA A 81 -18.46 3.97 11.49
CA ALA A 81 -19.88 3.63 11.54
C ALA A 81 -20.60 4.42 12.63
N TRP A 82 -20.00 4.51 13.83
CA TRP A 82 -20.52 5.33 14.92
C TRP A 82 -20.62 6.81 14.51
N ASN A 83 -19.55 7.38 13.95
CA ASN A 83 -19.53 8.77 13.49
C ASN A 83 -20.57 9.02 12.39
N TYR A 84 -20.78 8.06 11.49
CA TYR A 84 -21.83 8.11 10.47
C TYR A 84 -23.23 8.22 11.09
N VAL A 85 -23.56 7.32 12.02
CA VAL A 85 -24.86 7.32 12.70
C VAL A 85 -25.07 8.59 13.53
N MET A 86 -24.08 8.99 14.32
CA MET A 86 -24.17 10.19 15.17
C MET A 86 -24.26 11.48 14.37
N ARG A 87 -23.74 11.49 13.14
CA ARG A 87 -23.89 12.61 12.21
C ARG A 87 -25.08 12.42 11.26
N GLN A 88 -26.04 11.57 11.62
CA GLN A 88 -27.28 11.37 10.87
C GLN A 88 -27.04 11.07 9.38
N GLY A 89 -26.01 10.28 9.10
CA GLY A 89 -25.64 9.85 7.75
C GLY A 89 -24.86 10.87 6.91
N THR A 90 -24.46 12.01 7.48
CA THR A 90 -23.71 13.04 6.75
C THR A 90 -22.20 12.84 6.75
N ALA A 91 -21.67 11.94 7.59
CA ALA A 91 -20.27 11.58 7.54
C ALA A 91 -19.97 10.65 6.35
N GLN A 92 -18.73 10.61 5.88
CA GLN A 92 -18.33 9.60 4.91
C GLN A 92 -18.19 8.22 5.58
N PHE A 93 -18.90 7.23 5.06
CA PHE A 93 -18.75 5.83 5.44
C PHE A 93 -18.34 4.99 4.22
N SER A 94 -17.03 4.77 4.09
CA SER A 94 -16.40 4.03 3.00
C SER A 94 -15.14 3.31 3.49
N GLU A 95 -14.55 2.46 2.65
CA GLU A 95 -13.38 1.64 3.00
C GLU A 95 -12.10 2.45 3.24
N GLY A 96 -11.99 3.62 2.59
CA GLY A 96 -10.80 4.47 2.66
C GLY A 96 -10.54 5.04 4.05
N GLY A 97 -9.38 5.64 4.25
CA GLY A 97 -8.94 6.20 5.52
C GLY A 97 -7.65 6.96 5.32
N LEU A 98 -7.06 7.42 6.42
CA LEU A 98 -5.84 8.22 6.43
C LEU A 98 -4.86 7.68 7.48
N ALA A 99 -3.61 8.12 7.41
CA ALA A 99 -2.57 7.63 8.33
C ALA A 99 -2.90 7.86 9.81
N HIS A 100 -3.66 8.92 10.12
CA HIS A 100 -4.09 9.19 11.50
C HIS A 100 -5.07 8.15 12.03
N ASP A 101 -5.82 7.45 11.16
CA ASP A 101 -6.72 6.39 11.61
C ASP A 101 -5.92 5.23 12.23
N VAL A 102 -4.77 4.87 11.64
CA VAL A 102 -3.87 3.86 12.20
C VAL A 102 -3.21 4.35 13.49
N THR A 103 -2.67 5.58 13.51
CA THR A 103 -2.00 6.07 14.73
C THR A 103 -2.97 6.28 15.89
N ASN A 104 -4.24 6.62 15.60
CA ASN A 104 -5.31 6.62 16.60
C ASN A 104 -5.65 5.20 17.06
N ALA A 105 -5.75 4.24 16.13
CA ALA A 105 -6.03 2.86 16.50
C ALA A 105 -4.90 2.26 17.37
N VAL A 106 -3.63 2.54 17.05
CA VAL A 106 -2.48 2.17 17.87
C VAL A 106 -2.60 2.72 19.29
N ARG A 107 -3.03 3.98 19.44
CA ARG A 107 -3.19 4.64 20.74
C ARG A 107 -4.33 4.07 21.56
N GLU A 108 -5.47 3.80 20.93
CA GLU A 108 -6.71 3.42 21.60
C GLU A 108 -6.85 1.90 21.81
N PHE A 109 -6.39 1.11 20.84
CA PHE A 109 -6.58 -0.35 20.79
C PHE A 109 -5.26 -1.13 20.79
N GLY A 110 -4.13 -0.45 20.66
CA GLY A 110 -2.82 -1.10 20.57
C GLY A 110 -2.55 -1.73 19.20
N ILE A 111 -1.57 -2.62 19.17
CA ILE A 111 -1.14 -3.37 17.98
C ILE A 111 -1.18 -4.86 18.29
N VAL A 112 -1.45 -5.68 17.26
CA VAL A 112 -1.37 -7.14 17.37
C VAL A 112 -0.53 -7.71 16.22
N PRO A 113 0.21 -8.81 16.44
CA PRO A 113 0.87 -9.51 15.35
C PRO A 113 -0.14 -9.98 14.29
N ARG A 114 0.26 -10.01 13.02
CA ARG A 114 -0.57 -10.53 11.91
C ARG A 114 -1.12 -11.93 12.20
N ALA A 115 -0.34 -12.79 12.84
CA ALA A 115 -0.75 -14.15 13.21
C ALA A 115 -1.95 -14.20 14.18
N VAL A 116 -2.21 -13.14 14.96
CA VAL A 116 -3.33 -13.07 15.91
C VAL A 116 -4.61 -12.59 15.22
N PHE A 117 -4.48 -11.78 14.17
CA PHE A 117 -5.63 -11.25 13.43
C PHE A 117 -5.29 -11.15 11.94
N LEU A 118 -5.78 -12.11 11.15
CA LEU A 118 -5.53 -12.17 9.71
C LEU A 118 -6.44 -11.25 8.89
N GLY A 119 -7.59 -10.86 9.45
CA GLY A 119 -8.68 -10.18 8.74
C GLY A 119 -9.92 -11.05 8.69
#